data_AF-A0A640K8F0-F1
#
_entry.id   AF-A0A640K8F0-F1
#
_cell.length_a   1.000
_cell.length_b   1.000
_cell.length_c   1.000
_cell.angle_alpha   90.00
_cell.angle_beta   90.00
_cell.angle_gamma   90.00
#
_symmetry.space_group_name_H-M   'P 1'
#
loop_
_entity.id
_entity.type
_entity.pdbx_description
1 polymer ?
#
loop_
_entity_poly.entity_id
_entity_poly.type
_entity_poly.pdbx_seq_one_letter_code
_entity_poly.pdbx_strand_id
1 'polypeptide(L)' 'MGNSTSSAGGAAPLQQQSSKTPSCKICCACPQERRARDECTLLKNVDECKTEIESFYACLLKEGFSAEEVSALKRNTKTM' A
#
# COMPACT_ATOMS: atom_id res chain seq x y z
N MET A 1 -30.86 -18.94 34.75
CA MET A 1 -30.94 -17.94 33.67
C MET A 1 -29.65 -17.13 33.68
N GLY A 2 -28.82 -17.30 32.65
CA GLY A 2 -27.46 -16.78 32.60
C GLY A 2 -27.39 -15.30 32.25
N ASN A 3 -26.38 -14.61 32.78
CA ASN A 3 -25.95 -13.33 32.27
C ASN A 3 -24.45 -13.39 31.99
N SER A 4 -24.13 -13.35 30.70
CA SER A 4 -22.79 -13.31 30.15
C SER A 4 -22.38 -11.86 29.96
N THR A 5 -21.32 -11.42 30.63
CA THR A 5 -20.52 -10.28 30.15
C THR A 5 -19.05 -10.47 30.56
N SER A 6 -18.40 -11.45 29.95
CA SER A 6 -16.94 -11.53 29.92
C SER A 6 -16.46 -10.70 28.74
N SER A 7 -16.16 -9.42 28.97
CA SER A 7 -15.47 -8.56 28.01
C SER A 7 -13.96 -8.66 28.23
N ALA A 8 -13.34 -9.65 27.62
CA ALA A 8 -11.91 -9.71 27.38
C ALA A 8 -11.72 -10.03 25.89
N GLY A 9 -11.31 -9.03 25.12
CA GLY A 9 -11.22 -9.16 23.66
C GLY A 9 -10.55 -7.97 22.99
N GLY A 10 -9.43 -7.49 23.55
CA GLY A 10 -8.51 -6.59 22.85
C GLY A 10 -7.44 -7.43 22.14
N ALA A 11 -7.82 -8.10 21.04
CA ALA A 11 -6.87 -8.80 20.19
C ALA A 11 -6.25 -7.80 19.22
N ALA A 12 -4.99 -7.42 19.47
CA ALA A 12 -4.08 -7.03 18.42
C ALA A 12 -3.69 -8.28 17.60
N PRO A 13 -3.44 -8.14 16.30
CA PRO A 13 -2.34 -8.86 15.68
C PRO A 13 -1.36 -7.84 15.11
N LEU A 14 -0.17 -7.71 15.71
CA LEU A 14 1.02 -8.45 15.27
C LEU A 14 1.25 -8.27 13.77
N GLN A 15 2.04 -7.23 13.47
CA GLN A 15 2.74 -7.07 12.21
C GLN A 15 3.59 -8.31 11.95
N GLN A 16 3.04 -9.22 11.15
CA GLN A 16 3.74 -10.38 10.63
C GLN A 16 4.74 -9.89 9.57
N GLN A 17 5.91 -9.44 9.99
CA GLN A 17 7.08 -9.28 9.10
C GLN A 17 7.56 -10.69 8.73
N SER A 18 6.90 -11.31 7.77
CA SER A 18 7.40 -12.50 7.10
C SER A 18 8.13 -12.08 5.84
N SER A 19 9.46 -12.11 5.92
CA SER A 19 10.39 -12.21 4.82
C SER A 19 9.95 -13.29 3.84
N LYS A 20 9.19 -12.91 2.81
CA LYS A 20 8.77 -13.78 1.71
C LYS A 20 8.70 -12.94 0.45
N THR A 21 9.30 -13.47 -0.61
CA THR A 21 8.97 -13.21 -2.03
C THR A 21 7.63 -12.47 -2.18
N PRO A 22 7.53 -11.37 -2.94
CA PRO A 22 6.31 -10.57 -3.03
C PRO A 22 5.16 -11.44 -3.54
N SER A 23 4.43 -12.06 -2.61
CA SER A 23 3.37 -13.04 -2.90
C SER A 23 2.06 -12.34 -3.24
N CYS A 24 2.05 -11.02 -3.12
CA CYS A 24 0.92 -10.16 -3.38
C CYS A 24 1.28 -9.23 -4.54
N LYS A 25 0.31 -8.95 -5.40
CA LYS A 25 0.46 -7.94 -6.45
C LYS A 25 0.79 -6.58 -5.81
N ILE A 26 1.49 -5.72 -6.54
CA ILE A 26 1.82 -4.31 -6.18
C ILE A 26 0.64 -3.56 -5.51
N CYS A 27 -0.59 -3.89 -5.91
CA CYS A 27 -1.82 -3.30 -5.41
C CYS A 27 -2.15 -3.63 -3.93
N CYS A 28 -1.50 -4.63 -3.34
CA CYS A 28 -1.73 -5.10 -1.96
C CYS A 28 -0.56 -4.82 -1.00
N ALA A 29 0.60 -4.43 -1.51
CA ALA A 29 1.79 -4.17 -0.70
C ALA A 29 1.69 -2.86 0.11
N CYS A 30 1.12 -1.83 -0.52
CA CYS A 30 1.04 -0.48 0.04
C CYS A 30 -0.38 0.09 -0.15
N PRO A 31 -1.39 -0.40 0.61
CA PRO A 31 -2.78 -0.01 0.43
C PRO A 31 -3.04 1.47 0.76
N GLN A 32 -2.28 2.03 1.71
CA GLN A 32 -2.40 3.42 2.13
C GLN A 32 -1.84 4.37 1.06
N GLU A 33 -0.60 4.17 0.61
CA GLU A 33 0.01 5.01 -0.41
C GLU A 33 -0.67 4.86 -1.78
N ARG A 34 -1.16 3.66 -2.09
CA ARG A 34 -1.98 3.44 -3.29
C ARG A 34 -3.24 4.28 -3.25
N ARG A 35 -3.95 4.30 -2.11
CA ARG A 35 -5.16 5.10 -1.94
C ARG A 35 -4.85 6.59 -2.06
N ALA A 36 -3.81 7.08 -1.39
CA ALA A 36 -3.39 8.48 -1.49
C ALA A 36 -3.07 8.90 -2.93
N ARG A 37 -2.37 8.04 -3.67
CA ARG A 37 -2.12 8.24 -5.11
C ARG A 37 -3.43 8.27 -5.90
N ASP A 38 -4.29 7.26 -5.74
CA ASP A 38 -5.55 7.14 -6.46
C ASP A 38 -6.46 8.37 -6.19
N GLU A 39 -6.60 8.77 -4.93
CA GLU A 39 -7.33 9.97 -4.52
C GLU A 39 -6.73 11.24 -5.13
N CYS A 40 -5.41 11.38 -5.08
CA CYS A 40 -4.75 12.53 -5.69
C CYS A 40 -4.98 12.56 -7.21
N THR A 41 -4.84 11.43 -7.91
CA THR A 41 -5.08 11.38 -9.36
C THR A 41 -6.52 11.67 -9.74
N LEU A 42 -7.49 11.31 -8.87
CA LEU A 42 -8.90 11.64 -9.06
C LEU A 42 -9.20 13.14 -8.86
N LEU A 43 -8.48 13.81 -7.94
CA LEU A 43 -8.75 15.21 -7.59
C LEU A 43 -7.90 16.24 -8.37
N LYS A 44 -6.65 15.90 -8.72
CA LYS A 44 -5.63 16.89 -9.08
C LYS A 44 -4.96 16.73 -10.44
N ASN A 45 -4.88 15.52 -11.02
CA ASN A 45 -4.00 15.09 -12.13
C ASN A 45 -2.62 14.54 -11.69
N VAL A 46 -2.07 13.62 -12.49
CA VAL A 46 -0.83 12.86 -12.20
C VAL A 46 0.39 13.76 -11.91
N ASP A 47 0.50 14.91 -12.58
CA ASP A 47 1.66 15.80 -12.42
C ASP A 47 1.76 16.49 -11.07
N GLU A 48 0.63 16.68 -10.38
CA GLU A 48 0.56 17.25 -9.03
C GLU A 48 0.75 16.18 -7.96
N CYS A 49 0.54 14.90 -8.31
CA CYS A 49 0.59 13.76 -7.41
C CYS A 49 1.96 13.10 -7.32
N LYS A 50 3.02 13.80 -7.76
CA LYS A 50 4.40 13.28 -7.74
C LYS A 50 4.81 12.82 -6.35
N THR A 51 4.45 13.56 -5.31
CA THR A 51 4.75 13.22 -3.92
C THR A 51 4.11 11.89 -3.48
N GLU A 52 2.82 11.70 -3.77
CA GLU A 52 2.11 10.47 -3.39
C GLU A 52 2.59 9.26 -4.20
N ILE A 53 2.91 9.50 -5.48
CA ILE A 53 3.50 8.52 -6.37
C ILE A 53 4.89 8.08 -5.86
N GLU A 54 5.74 9.01 -5.42
CA GLU A 54 7.06 8.69 -4.86
C GLU A 54 6.96 7.94 -3.53
N SER A 55 6.01 8.31 -2.67
CA SER A 55 5.72 7.58 -1.42
C SER A 55 5.32 6.13 -1.70
N PHE A 56 4.42 5.91 -2.67
CA PHE A 56 4.02 4.58 -3.10
C PHE A 56 5.18 3.74 -3.63
N TYR A 57 6.07 4.32 -4.44
CA TYR A 57 7.26 3.61 -4.93
C TYR A 57 8.26 3.30 -3.81
N ALA A 58 8.46 4.23 -2.87
CA ALA A 58 9.31 3.99 -1.72
C ALA A 58 8.81 2.83 -0.85
N CYS A 59 7.49 2.68 -0.73
CA CYS A 59 6.90 1.54 -0.05
C CYS A 59 7.11 0.23 -0.83
N LEU A 60 6.90 0.21 -2.16
CA LEU A 60 7.15 -0.99 -2.97
C LEU A 60 8.61 -1.47 -2.90
N LEU A 61 9.57 -0.55 -2.90
CA LEU A 61 10.99 -0.89 -2.73
C LEU A 61 11.28 -1.51 -1.36
N LYS A 62 10.60 -1.05 -0.30
CA LYS A 62 10.72 -1.63 1.05
C LYS A 62 10.11 -3.04 1.14
N GLU A 63 9.01 -3.26 0.42
CA GLU A 63 8.32 -4.55 0.35
C GLU A 63 9.06 -5.60 -0.49
N GLY A 64 10.16 -5.20 -1.15
CA GLY A 64 11.01 -6.10 -1.92
C GLY A 64 10.65 -6.21 -3.41
N PHE A 65 9.87 -5.26 -3.95
CA PHE A 65 9.68 -5.14 -5.40
C PHE A 65 10.94 -4.56 -6.05
N SER A 66 11.26 -5.06 -7.24
CA SER A 66 12.46 -4.64 -7.97
C SER A 66 12.33 -3.21 -8.50
N ALA A 67 13.46 -2.50 -8.63
CA ALA A 67 13.48 -1.15 -9.17
C ALA A 67 12.93 -1.07 -10.62
N GLU A 68 13.05 -2.15 -11.40
CA GLU A 68 12.48 -2.24 -12.75
C GLU A 68 10.95 -2.26 -12.74
N GLU A 69 10.33 -3.06 -11.87
CA GLU A 69 8.86 -3.13 -11.76
C GLU A 69 8.28 -1.79 -11.31
N VAL A 70 8.94 -1.17 -10.32
CA VAL A 70 8.59 0.16 -9.81
C VAL A 70 8.73 1.22 -10.92
N SER A 71 9.79 1.14 -11.73
CA SER A 71 10.02 2.08 -12.85
C SER A 71 9.05 1.87 -14.02
N ALA A 72 8.65 0.64 -14.32
CA ALA A 72 7.62 0.33 -15.31
C ALA A 72 6.28 0.96 -14.91
N LEU A 73 5.92 0.89 -13.62
CA LEU A 73 4.70 1.48 -13.10
C LEU A 73 4.71 3.01 -13.18
N LYS A 74 5.88 3.63 -12.94
CA LYS A 74 6.08 5.08 -13.11
C LYS A 74 5.85 5.55 -14.53
N ARG A 75 6.30 4.79 -15.53
CA ARG A 75 6.06 5.09 -16.95
C ARG A 75 4.59 4.98 -17.33
N ASN A 76 3.91 3.91 -16.89
CA ASN A 76 2.48 3.73 -17.18
C ASN A 76 1.63 4.85 -16.57
N THR A 77 1.92 5.25 -15.33
CA THR A 77 1.17 6.32 -14.65
C THR A 77 1.34 7.68 -15.33
N LYS A 78 2.49 7.93 -15.98
CA LYS A 78 2.78 9.18 -16.71
C LYS A 78 2.26 9.19 -18.15
N THR A 79 1.78 8.04 -18.66
CA THR A 79 1.24 7.89 -20.02
C THR A 79 -0.29 7.97 -20.03
N MET A 80 -0.93 8.06 -18.87
CA MET A 80 -2.38 8.28 -18.70
C MET A 80 -2.67 9.77 -18.48
#